data_AF-S3MRS2-F1
#
_entry.id   AF-S3MRS2-F1
#
_cell.length_a   1.000
_cell.length_b   1.000
_cell.length_c   1.000
_cell.angle_alpha   90.00
_cell.angle_beta   90.00
_cell.angle_gamma   90.00
#
_symmetry.space_group_name_H-M   'P 1'
#
loop_
_entity.id
_entity.type
_entity.pdbx_description
1 polymer ?
#
loop_
_entity_poly.entity_id
_entity_poly.type
_entity_poly.pdbx_seq_one_letter_code
_entity_poly.pdbx_strand_id
1 'polypeptide(L)'
;MKIYHYCYDIQDTNTLEVYPFDLKPFLKALTNWDTSMKIASNIVMTGDKIFLVPVDGIKNFYLFVSAKTNDAVQKIKKTADNIHASNILKELEEDTNIGFASYIFFDPNRNIFSFASRLGAPTAAGFKNYLHNVFSLLKLGGLEFKIEPIQECLEKNEASNLPVIGRTAITVNKDNELFKLIADYLIGNSVDRDLIEGIQVTLKPELKQNIRDSAKNAINKLRIEGLESIRMQAKKIAEDEK
;
A
#
# COMPACT_ATOMS: atom_id res chain seq x y z
N MET A 1 10.60 5.86 -10.54
CA MET A 1 9.56 4.84 -10.17
C MET A 1 9.00 5.22 -8.80
N LYS A 2 7.69 5.17 -8.58
CA LYS A 2 7.09 5.57 -7.30
C LYS A 2 7.03 4.38 -6.35
N ILE A 3 7.42 4.56 -5.10
CA ILE A 3 7.34 3.55 -4.04
C ILE A 3 6.21 3.96 -3.09
N TYR A 4 5.36 3.00 -2.75
CA TYR A 4 4.28 3.16 -1.79
C TYR A 4 4.46 2.15 -0.66
N HIS A 5 4.18 2.56 0.58
CA HIS A 5 4.22 1.69 1.73
C HIS A 5 2.81 1.36 2.20
N TYR A 6 2.56 0.11 2.54
CA TYR A 6 1.27 -0.38 2.99
C TYR A 6 1.44 -1.17 4.28
N CYS A 7 0.57 -0.92 5.25
CA CYS A 7 0.25 -1.91 6.28
C CYS A 7 -0.68 -2.98 5.68
N TYR A 8 -0.64 -4.17 6.23
CA TYR A 8 -1.55 -5.24 5.82
C TYR A 8 -2.03 -6.10 6.99
N ASP A 9 -3.20 -6.68 6.80
CA ASP A 9 -3.86 -7.59 7.72
C ASP A 9 -4.79 -8.55 6.95
N ILE A 10 -5.33 -9.54 7.65
CA ILE A 10 -6.34 -10.45 7.15
C ILE A 10 -7.63 -10.20 7.91
N GLN A 11 -8.72 -9.95 7.19
CA GLN A 11 -10.04 -9.77 7.78
C GLN A 11 -10.94 -10.95 7.46
N ASP A 12 -11.67 -11.47 8.45
CA ASP A 12 -12.79 -12.37 8.20
C ASP A 12 -14.00 -11.55 7.73
N THR A 13 -14.53 -11.86 6.56
CA THR A 13 -15.64 -11.12 5.94
C THR A 13 -16.99 -11.41 6.59
N ASN A 14 -17.11 -12.50 7.34
CA ASN A 14 -18.33 -12.87 8.05
C ASN A 14 -18.41 -12.20 9.42
N THR A 15 -17.30 -12.15 10.16
CA THR A 15 -17.24 -11.59 11.52
C THR A 15 -16.70 -10.15 11.56
N LEU A 16 -16.04 -9.70 10.49
CA LEU A 16 -15.29 -8.45 10.39
C LEU A 16 -14.06 -8.37 11.30
N GLU A 17 -13.69 -9.46 11.98
CA GLU A 17 -12.51 -9.53 12.83
C GLU A 17 -11.22 -9.44 12.01
N VAL A 18 -10.23 -8.74 12.56
CA VAL A 18 -8.94 -8.49 11.93
C VAL A 18 -7.86 -9.29 12.62
N TYR A 19 -7.12 -10.06 11.84
CA TYR A 19 -6.07 -10.95 12.29
C TYR A 19 -4.68 -10.44 11.86
N PRO A 20 -3.74 -10.26 12.81
CA PRO A 20 -2.35 -10.07 12.45
C PRO A 20 -1.83 -11.38 11.85
N PHE A 21 -1.39 -11.32 10.59
CA PHE A 21 -0.90 -12.49 9.86
C PHE A 21 0.47 -12.20 9.27
N ASP A 22 1.48 -13.00 9.59
CA ASP A 22 2.77 -12.89 8.91
C ASP A 22 2.68 -13.55 7.53
N LEU A 23 2.61 -12.70 6.50
CA LEU A 23 2.47 -13.13 5.12
C LEU A 23 3.77 -13.72 4.55
N LYS A 24 4.94 -13.48 5.18
CA LYS A 24 6.25 -13.80 4.59
C LYS A 24 6.47 -15.31 4.35
N PRO A 25 6.22 -16.21 5.33
CA PRO A 25 6.36 -17.66 5.11
C PRO A 25 5.33 -18.16 4.09
N PHE A 26 4.14 -17.58 4.11
CA PHE A 26 3.07 -17.92 3.19
C PHE A 26 3.47 -17.60 1.74
N LEU A 27 3.95 -16.38 1.45
CA LEU A 27 4.41 -16.00 0.11
C LEU A 27 5.54 -16.89 -0.38
N LYS A 28 6.52 -17.19 0.49
CA LYS A 28 7.62 -18.10 0.16
C LYS A 28 7.13 -19.49 -0.25
N ALA A 29 6.03 -19.98 0.33
CA ALA A 29 5.45 -21.25 -0.08
C ALA A 29 4.83 -21.20 -1.49
N LEU A 30 4.35 -20.02 -1.94
CA LEU A 30 3.73 -19.85 -3.26
C LEU A 30 4.74 -19.80 -4.41
N THR A 31 6.02 -19.53 -4.14
CA THR A 31 7.03 -19.28 -5.17
C THR A 31 7.65 -20.52 -5.80
N ASN A 32 7.32 -21.74 -5.35
CA ASN A 32 7.78 -22.93 -6.05
C ASN A 32 7.08 -23.07 -7.41
N TRP A 33 7.79 -23.54 -8.44
CA TRP A 33 7.31 -23.49 -9.82
C TRP A 33 5.96 -24.19 -10.03
N ASP A 34 5.78 -25.41 -9.49
CA ASP A 34 4.54 -26.16 -9.65
C ASP A 34 3.34 -25.46 -9.01
N THR A 35 3.55 -24.85 -7.84
CA THR A 35 2.51 -24.06 -7.15
C THR A 35 2.24 -22.77 -7.90
N SER A 36 3.28 -22.05 -8.32
CA SER A 36 3.14 -20.83 -9.12
C SER A 36 2.38 -21.09 -10.42
N MET A 37 2.61 -22.22 -11.10
CA MET A 37 1.88 -22.60 -12.30
C MET A 37 0.42 -22.95 -12.03
N LYS A 38 0.12 -23.68 -10.94
CA LYS A 38 -1.27 -23.94 -10.52
C LYS A 38 -2.00 -22.65 -10.19
N ILE A 39 -1.32 -21.69 -9.58
CA ILE A 39 -1.88 -20.38 -9.29
C ILE A 39 -2.12 -19.63 -10.61
N ALA A 40 -1.11 -19.52 -11.47
CA ALA A 40 -1.18 -18.81 -12.74
C ALA A 40 -2.20 -19.39 -13.74
N SER A 41 -2.50 -20.69 -13.67
CA SER A 41 -3.54 -21.31 -14.50
C SER A 41 -4.95 -20.99 -14.05
N ASN A 42 -5.15 -20.66 -12.77
CA ASN A 42 -6.46 -20.36 -12.19
C ASN A 42 -6.69 -18.85 -11.98
N ILE A 43 -5.62 -18.08 -11.85
CA ILE A 43 -5.65 -16.64 -11.64
C ILE A 43 -5.18 -15.95 -12.91
N VAL A 44 -6.14 -15.44 -13.68
CA VAL A 44 -5.88 -14.66 -14.89
C VAL A 44 -6.27 -13.22 -14.61
N MET A 45 -5.34 -12.29 -14.81
CA MET A 45 -5.60 -10.85 -14.66
C MET A 45 -5.59 -10.22 -16.05
N THR A 46 -6.75 -9.77 -16.53
CA THR A 46 -6.88 -9.17 -17.88
C THR A 46 -6.38 -10.04 -19.04
N GLY A 47 -6.45 -11.37 -18.91
CA GLY A 47 -5.94 -12.33 -19.90
C GLY A 47 -4.49 -12.80 -19.67
N ASP A 48 -3.76 -12.13 -18.77
CA ASP A 48 -2.35 -12.42 -18.50
C ASP A 48 -2.22 -13.41 -17.33
N LYS A 49 -1.22 -14.29 -17.42
CA LYS A 49 -0.80 -15.16 -16.32
C LYS A 49 0.04 -14.36 -15.34
N ILE A 50 -0.25 -14.50 -14.05
CA ILE A 50 0.43 -13.72 -13.00
C ILE A 50 1.37 -14.61 -12.19
N PHE A 51 2.58 -14.11 -11.95
CA PHE A 51 3.62 -14.81 -11.19
C PHE A 51 4.16 -13.93 -10.05
N LEU A 52 4.48 -14.59 -8.95
CA LEU A 52 5.27 -14.02 -7.85
C LEU A 52 6.63 -14.70 -7.83
N VAL A 53 7.68 -13.95 -8.16
CA VAL A 53 9.04 -14.47 -8.34
C VAL A 53 9.93 -13.90 -7.24
N PRO A 54 10.60 -14.73 -6.42
CA PRO A 54 11.50 -14.24 -5.39
C PRO A 54 12.76 -13.64 -6.00
N VAL A 55 13.34 -12.63 -5.36
CA VAL A 55 14.61 -12.04 -5.75
C VAL A 55 15.74 -12.74 -5.01
N ASP A 56 16.60 -13.45 -5.75
CA ASP A 56 17.73 -14.17 -5.18
C ASP A 56 18.65 -13.27 -4.37
N GLY A 57 19.10 -13.78 -3.21
CA GLY A 57 20.00 -13.06 -2.31
C GLY A 57 19.32 -11.97 -1.47
N ILE A 58 18.04 -11.65 -1.70
CA ILE A 58 17.32 -10.63 -0.94
C ILE A 58 16.06 -11.24 -0.32
N LYS A 59 16.09 -11.45 0.99
CA LYS A 59 14.96 -12.04 1.74
C LYS A 59 13.73 -11.13 1.66
N ASN A 60 12.56 -11.74 1.49
CA ASN A 60 11.25 -11.06 1.44
C ASN A 60 11.08 -10.06 0.29
N PHE A 61 11.87 -10.19 -0.76
CA PHE A 61 11.77 -9.36 -1.96
C PHE A 61 11.25 -10.19 -3.13
N TYR A 62 10.23 -9.69 -3.82
CA TYR A 62 9.56 -10.37 -4.91
C TYR A 62 9.32 -9.43 -6.11
N LEU A 63 9.38 -10.01 -7.30
CA LEU A 63 8.85 -9.47 -8.53
C LEU A 63 7.44 -10.01 -8.75
N PHE A 64 6.49 -9.13 -9.01
CA PHE A 64 5.11 -9.45 -9.34
C PHE A 64 4.88 -9.16 -10.82
N VAL A 65 4.85 -10.23 -11.61
CA VAL A 65 5.02 -10.19 -13.07
C VAL A 65 3.74 -10.65 -13.76
N SER A 66 3.35 -9.96 -14.83
CA SER A 66 2.34 -10.46 -15.76
C SER A 66 2.98 -11.00 -17.03
N ALA A 67 2.56 -12.18 -17.48
CA ALA A 67 3.05 -12.83 -18.69
C ALA A 67 1.90 -13.04 -19.67
N LYS A 68 2.05 -12.46 -20.87
CA LYS A 68 1.02 -12.49 -21.93
C LYS A 68 1.12 -13.71 -22.83
N THR A 69 2.34 -14.21 -23.02
CA THR A 69 2.64 -15.28 -23.97
C THR A 69 3.18 -16.51 -23.25
N ASN A 70 3.03 -17.69 -23.87
CA ASN A 70 3.65 -18.91 -23.36
C ASN A 70 5.18 -18.82 -23.36
N ASP A 71 5.77 -18.08 -24.30
CA ASP A 71 7.22 -17.83 -24.32
C ASP A 71 7.67 -17.02 -23.10
N ALA A 72 6.91 -15.99 -22.70
CA ALA A 72 7.17 -15.23 -21.49
C ALA A 72 7.10 -16.11 -20.23
N VAL A 73 6.13 -17.05 -20.18
CA VAL A 73 6.04 -18.04 -19.08
C VAL A 73 7.28 -18.94 -19.04
N GLN A 74 7.74 -19.43 -20.20
CA GLN A 74 8.93 -20.28 -20.27
C GLN A 74 10.21 -19.54 -19.89
N LYS A 75 10.29 -18.23 -20.20
CA LYS A 75 11.38 -17.38 -19.72
C LYS A 75 11.38 -17.28 -18.21
N ILE A 76 10.24 -16.91 -17.59
CA ILE A 76 10.10 -16.87 -16.13
C ILE A 76 10.47 -18.22 -15.48
N LYS A 77 10.09 -19.35 -16.09
CA LYS A 77 10.47 -20.69 -15.63
C LYS A 77 11.99 -20.87 -15.58
N LYS A 78 12.66 -20.64 -16.71
CA LYS A 78 14.11 -20.84 -16.84
C LYS A 78 14.86 -20.01 -15.80
N THR A 79 14.42 -18.78 -15.56
CA THR A 79 15.04 -17.89 -14.59
C THR A 79 14.71 -18.24 -13.13
N ALA A 80 13.56 -18.87 -12.87
CA ALA A 80 13.23 -19.41 -11.55
C ALA A 80 14.04 -20.69 -11.19
N ASP A 81 14.34 -21.53 -12.18
CA ASP A 81 15.10 -22.78 -11.99
C ASP A 81 16.61 -22.55 -11.93
N ASN A 82 17.12 -21.52 -12.60
CA ASN A 82 18.50 -21.05 -12.55
C ASN A 82 18.53 -19.65 -13.16
N ILE A 83 18.73 -18.60 -12.35
CA ILE A 83 19.39 -17.33 -12.68
C ILE A 83 18.90 -16.22 -11.74
N HIS A 84 19.86 -15.55 -11.11
CA HIS A 84 19.69 -14.32 -10.33
C HIS A 84 18.64 -13.36 -10.93
N ALA A 85 17.70 -12.91 -10.10
CA ALA A 85 16.68 -11.92 -10.47
C ALA A 85 17.23 -10.65 -11.15
N SER A 86 18.53 -10.35 -11.04
CA SER A 86 19.24 -9.33 -11.83
C SER A 86 19.11 -9.53 -13.35
N ASN A 87 18.96 -10.76 -13.84
CA ASN A 87 18.77 -11.03 -15.27
C ASN A 87 17.31 -10.98 -15.69
N ILE A 88 16.37 -11.34 -14.80
CA ILE A 88 14.92 -11.09 -15.03
C ILE A 88 14.71 -9.60 -15.24
N LEU A 89 15.35 -8.74 -14.44
CA LEU A 89 15.21 -7.29 -14.56
C LEU A 89 15.69 -6.75 -15.92
N LYS A 90 16.82 -7.24 -16.44
CA LYS A 90 17.30 -6.87 -17.78
C LYS A 90 16.41 -7.41 -18.89
N GLU A 91 16.03 -8.69 -18.83
CA GLU A 91 15.17 -9.30 -19.85
C GLU A 91 13.74 -8.72 -19.85
N LEU A 92 13.21 -8.36 -18.67
CA LEU A 92 11.95 -7.64 -18.52
C LEU A 92 12.00 -6.19 -19.04
N GLU A 93 13.17 -5.57 -19.02
CA GLU A 93 13.36 -4.21 -19.56
C GLU A 93 13.49 -4.22 -21.10
N GLU A 94 13.94 -5.32 -21.69
CA GLU A 94 14.18 -5.47 -23.13
C GLU A 94 13.02 -6.13 -23.91
N ASP A 95 12.22 -7.01 -23.28
CA ASP A 95 11.17 -7.79 -23.96
C ASP A 95 9.75 -7.34 -23.58
N THR A 96 9.05 -6.71 -24.52
CA THR A 96 7.67 -6.21 -24.36
C THR A 96 6.62 -7.31 -24.16
N ASN A 97 6.96 -8.59 -24.40
CA ASN A 97 6.06 -9.72 -24.23
C ASN A 97 5.97 -10.25 -22.79
N ILE A 98 7.04 -10.03 -22.00
CA ILE A 98 7.00 -10.25 -20.56
C ILE A 98 6.50 -8.93 -19.98
N GLY A 99 5.23 -8.89 -19.57
CA GLY A 99 4.64 -7.67 -19.03
C GLY A 99 5.48 -7.07 -17.90
N PHE A 100 5.46 -5.74 -17.78
CA PHE A 100 6.26 -5.03 -16.79
C PHE A 100 6.08 -5.61 -15.38
N ALA A 101 7.17 -5.75 -14.63
CA ALA A 101 7.12 -6.22 -13.25
C ALA A 101 6.87 -5.08 -12.25
N SER A 102 6.21 -5.44 -11.16
CA SER A 102 6.16 -4.67 -9.93
C SER A 102 7.06 -5.27 -8.87
N TYR A 103 7.58 -4.43 -8.00
CA TYR A 103 8.56 -4.77 -6.97
C TYR A 103 7.86 -4.74 -5.62
N ILE A 104 7.97 -5.82 -4.86
CA ILE A 104 7.31 -5.96 -3.55
C ILE A 104 8.34 -6.38 -2.51
N PHE A 105 8.59 -5.52 -1.53
CA PHE A 105 9.51 -5.81 -0.42
C PHE A 105 8.76 -5.79 0.90
N PHE A 106 8.80 -6.89 1.66
CA PHE A 106 8.18 -6.97 2.98
C PHE A 106 9.18 -6.66 4.08
N ASP A 107 8.78 -5.78 5.01
CA ASP A 107 9.57 -5.47 6.21
C ASP A 107 9.81 -6.76 7.03
N PRO A 108 11.04 -7.01 7.49
CA PRO A 108 11.35 -8.23 8.24
C PRO A 108 10.59 -8.35 9.57
N ASN A 109 10.28 -7.23 10.21
CA ASN A 109 9.84 -7.17 11.60
C ASN A 109 8.40 -6.67 11.75
N ARG A 110 7.81 -6.09 10.70
CA ARG A 110 6.48 -5.45 10.73
C ARG A 110 5.58 -6.01 9.65
N ASN A 111 4.26 -5.90 9.84
CA ASN A 111 3.26 -6.21 8.81
C ASN A 111 3.12 -5.03 7.82
N ILE A 112 4.26 -4.70 7.21
CA ILE A 112 4.41 -3.61 6.25
C ILE A 112 5.07 -4.14 4.99
N PHE A 113 4.66 -3.66 3.83
CA PHE A 113 5.39 -3.86 2.60
C PHE A 113 5.49 -2.59 1.76
N SER A 114 6.57 -2.52 1.00
CA SER A 114 6.82 -1.51 -0.02
C SER A 114 6.45 -2.06 -1.38
N PHE A 115 5.78 -1.25 -2.20
CA PHE A 115 5.36 -1.61 -3.54
C PHE A 115 5.81 -0.54 -4.53
N ALA A 116 6.48 -0.95 -5.60
CA ALA A 116 6.87 -0.05 -6.68
C ALA A 116 6.47 -0.64 -8.03
N SER A 117 5.91 0.17 -8.91
CA SER A 117 5.47 -0.29 -10.24
C SER A 117 5.73 0.74 -11.32
N ARG A 118 5.94 0.26 -12.54
CA ARG A 118 5.97 1.08 -13.76
C ARG A 118 4.59 1.08 -14.43
N LEU A 119 4.41 1.96 -15.42
CA LEU A 119 3.19 1.99 -16.23
C LEU A 119 3.03 0.63 -16.95
N GLY A 120 1.84 0.04 -16.88
CA GLY A 120 1.56 -1.27 -17.49
C GLY A 120 1.95 -2.48 -16.63
N ALA A 121 2.59 -2.29 -15.48
CA ALA A 121 2.85 -3.36 -14.51
C ALA A 121 1.63 -3.64 -13.62
N PRO A 122 1.48 -4.85 -13.06
CA PRO A 122 0.45 -5.15 -12.07
C PRO A 122 0.48 -4.19 -10.87
N THR A 123 -0.68 -3.71 -10.41
CA THR A 123 -0.75 -2.71 -9.34
C THR A 123 -0.81 -3.34 -7.94
N ALA A 124 -0.68 -2.52 -6.88
CA ALA A 124 -0.89 -2.99 -5.50
C ALA A 124 -2.32 -3.54 -5.29
N ALA A 125 -3.32 -2.98 -5.97
CA ALA A 125 -4.68 -3.53 -6.00
C ALA A 125 -4.73 -4.88 -6.75
N GLY A 126 -3.96 -5.02 -7.84
CA GLY A 126 -3.77 -6.31 -8.51
C GLY A 126 -3.14 -7.35 -7.60
N PHE A 127 -2.15 -6.97 -6.80
CA PHE A 127 -1.53 -7.86 -5.81
C PHE A 127 -2.52 -8.27 -4.70
N LYS A 128 -3.35 -7.33 -4.22
CA LYS A 128 -4.45 -7.64 -3.29
C LYS A 128 -5.40 -8.70 -3.87
N ASN A 129 -5.84 -8.51 -5.11
CA ASN A 129 -6.74 -9.45 -5.79
C ASN A 129 -6.08 -10.81 -6.04
N TYR A 130 -4.79 -10.82 -6.39
CA TYR A 130 -4.01 -12.05 -6.51
C TYR A 130 -4.04 -12.86 -5.22
N LEU A 131 -3.78 -12.25 -4.06
CA LEU A 131 -3.82 -12.94 -2.77
C LEU A 131 -5.22 -13.44 -2.41
N HIS A 132 -6.26 -12.65 -2.67
CA HIS A 132 -7.63 -13.06 -2.45
C HIS A 132 -8.00 -14.31 -3.29
N ASN A 133 -7.55 -14.35 -4.54
CA ASN A 133 -7.75 -15.50 -5.41
C ASN A 133 -6.93 -16.72 -4.95
N VAL A 134 -5.72 -16.52 -4.41
CA VAL A 134 -4.94 -17.59 -3.77
C VAL A 134 -5.69 -18.16 -2.56
N PHE A 135 -6.26 -17.33 -1.69
CA PHE A 135 -7.07 -17.81 -0.56
C PHE A 135 -8.29 -18.62 -1.01
N SER A 136 -8.96 -18.17 -2.07
CA SER A 136 -10.06 -18.91 -2.68
C SER A 136 -9.62 -20.30 -3.18
N LEU A 137 -8.45 -20.40 -3.83
CA LEU A 137 -7.89 -21.69 -4.28
C LEU A 137 -7.55 -22.63 -3.11
N LEU A 138 -7.14 -22.07 -1.98
CA LEU A 138 -6.86 -22.82 -0.76
C LEU A 138 -8.12 -23.13 0.06
N LYS A 139 -9.31 -22.80 -0.45
CA LYS A 139 -10.60 -22.94 0.23
C LYS A 139 -10.68 -22.20 1.57
N LEU A 140 -9.90 -21.13 1.72
CA LEU A 140 -9.95 -20.19 2.83
C LEU A 140 -10.99 -19.09 2.57
N GLY A 141 -12.16 -19.51 2.08
CA GLY A 141 -13.26 -18.61 1.76
C GLY A 141 -13.70 -17.83 2.99
N GLY A 142 -13.99 -16.54 2.81
CA GLY A 142 -14.34 -15.65 3.91
C GLY A 142 -13.16 -14.90 4.51
N LEU A 143 -11.92 -15.08 4.03
CA LEU A 143 -10.79 -14.24 4.40
C LEU A 143 -10.45 -13.24 3.30
N GLU A 144 -10.28 -11.97 3.66
CA GLU A 144 -9.86 -10.90 2.77
C GLU A 144 -8.50 -10.34 3.20
N PHE A 145 -7.55 -10.27 2.26
CA PHE A 145 -6.31 -9.54 2.46
C PHE A 145 -6.54 -8.04 2.32
N LYS A 146 -6.32 -7.27 3.38
CA LYS A 146 -6.43 -5.81 3.36
C LYS A 146 -5.06 -5.18 3.23
N ILE A 147 -5.00 -4.11 2.45
CA ILE A 147 -3.83 -3.24 2.37
C ILE A 147 -4.28 -1.80 2.62
N GLU A 148 -3.58 -1.13 3.52
CA GLU A 148 -3.82 0.27 3.84
C GLU A 148 -2.54 1.06 3.62
N PRO A 149 -2.57 2.14 2.82
CA PRO A 149 -1.39 2.98 2.66
C PRO A 149 -0.96 3.53 4.02
N ILE A 150 0.31 3.38 4.35
CA ILE A 150 0.86 3.98 5.58
C ILE A 150 0.73 5.49 5.44
N GLN A 151 -0.08 6.08 6.31
CA GLN A 151 -0.17 7.53 6.46
C GLN A 151 0.97 7.92 7.41
N GLU A 152 1.94 8.68 6.91
CA GLU A 152 2.99 9.21 7.77
C GLU A 152 2.36 10.17 8.79
N CYS A 153 2.68 9.97 10.07
CA CYS A 153 2.41 10.95 11.10
C CYS A 153 3.53 11.98 11.02
N LEU A 154 3.18 13.18 10.59
CA LEU A 154 4.16 14.22 10.28
C LEU A 154 4.11 15.31 11.34
N GLU A 155 5.29 15.85 11.67
CA GLU A 155 5.34 17.10 12.42
C GLU A 155 4.76 18.24 11.56
N LYS A 156 4.17 19.25 12.20
CA LYS A 156 3.50 20.38 11.53
C LYS A 156 4.38 21.02 10.44
N ASN A 157 5.66 21.22 10.72
CA ASN A 157 6.61 21.83 9.79
C ASN A 157 6.89 20.93 8.59
N GLU A 158 7.09 19.63 8.80
CA GLU A 158 7.32 18.64 7.73
C GLU A 158 6.07 18.50 6.85
N ALA A 159 4.90 18.41 7.48
CA ALA A 159 3.60 18.31 6.82
C ALA A 159 3.35 19.48 5.83
N SER A 160 3.71 20.70 6.22
CA SER A 160 3.50 21.92 5.44
C SER A 160 4.39 22.05 4.19
N ASN A 161 5.48 21.28 4.14
CA ASN A 161 6.52 21.39 3.10
C ASN A 161 6.44 20.31 2.02
N LEU A 162 5.51 19.36 2.14
CA LEU A 162 5.35 18.29 1.17
C LEU A 162 4.95 18.80 -0.22
N PRO A 163 5.56 18.28 -1.31
CA PRO A 163 5.29 18.75 -2.66
C PRO A 163 3.95 18.26 -3.24
N VAL A 164 3.46 17.10 -2.82
CA VAL A 164 2.15 16.58 -3.22
C VAL A 164 1.40 16.08 -1.99
N ILE A 165 0.17 16.55 -1.81
CA ILE A 165 -0.69 16.21 -0.68
C ILE A 165 -2.04 15.73 -1.20
N GLY A 166 -2.39 14.50 -0.83
CA GLY A 166 -3.70 13.90 -1.03
C GLY A 166 -4.57 14.05 0.22
N ARG A 167 -5.16 12.94 0.70
CA ARG A 167 -5.99 12.94 1.91
C ARG A 167 -5.18 13.42 3.11
N THR A 168 -5.75 14.35 3.87
CA THR A 168 -5.16 14.89 5.11
C THR A 168 -6.13 14.68 6.27
N ALA A 169 -5.65 14.17 7.39
CA ALA A 169 -6.38 14.01 8.63
C ALA A 169 -5.66 14.75 9.76
N ILE A 170 -6.40 15.58 10.49
CA ILE A 170 -5.89 16.44 11.57
C ILE A 170 -6.64 16.04 12.84
N THR A 171 -5.92 15.72 13.91
CA THR A 171 -6.51 15.35 15.20
C THR A 171 -6.12 16.40 16.24
N VAL A 172 -7.11 16.94 16.94
CA VAL A 172 -6.94 17.97 17.97
C VAL A 172 -7.69 17.59 19.24
N ASN A 173 -7.14 17.96 20.39
CA ASN A 173 -7.77 17.79 21.69
C ASN A 173 -8.32 19.12 22.23
N LYS A 174 -8.86 19.07 23.45
CA LYS A 174 -9.52 20.19 24.15
C LYS A 174 -8.68 21.46 24.29
N ASP A 175 -7.35 21.33 24.28
CA ASP A 175 -6.44 22.45 24.43
C ASP A 175 -6.33 23.27 23.14
N ASN A 176 -6.77 22.73 22.00
CA ASN A 176 -6.71 23.40 20.71
C ASN A 176 -7.94 24.29 20.42
N GLU A 177 -7.72 25.46 19.82
CA GLU A 177 -8.82 26.37 19.42
C GLU A 177 -9.74 25.75 18.35
N LEU A 178 -9.22 24.89 17.48
CA LEU A 178 -10.04 24.20 16.48
C LEU A 178 -11.01 23.22 17.13
N PHE A 179 -10.60 22.56 18.22
CA PHE A 179 -11.51 21.69 18.98
C PHE A 179 -12.68 22.50 19.51
N LYS A 180 -12.39 23.65 20.16
CA LYS A 180 -13.41 24.53 20.72
C LYS A 180 -14.39 25.01 19.64
N LEU A 181 -13.86 25.47 18.51
CA LEU A 181 -14.66 25.96 17.38
C LEU A 181 -15.61 24.87 16.82
N ILE A 182 -15.10 23.66 16.61
CA ILE A 182 -15.91 22.56 16.07
C ILE A 182 -16.92 22.07 17.11
N ALA A 183 -16.51 21.95 18.37
CA ALA A 183 -17.37 21.52 19.45
C ALA A 183 -18.51 22.52 19.70
N ASP A 184 -18.22 23.83 19.67
CA ASP A 184 -19.24 24.87 19.80
C ASP A 184 -20.27 24.79 18.66
N TYR A 185 -19.82 24.53 17.44
CA TYR A 185 -20.70 24.48 16.27
C TYR A 185 -21.54 23.20 16.18
N LEU A 186 -20.94 22.03 16.44
CA LEU A 186 -21.59 20.72 16.23
C LEU A 186 -22.24 20.16 17.50
N ILE A 187 -21.67 20.43 18.67
CA ILE A 187 -22.07 19.80 19.94
C ILE A 187 -22.78 20.80 20.86
N GLY A 188 -22.38 22.07 20.83
CA GLY A 188 -22.97 23.12 21.66
C GLY A 188 -22.74 22.87 23.17
N ASN A 189 -23.79 23.03 23.98
CA ASN A 189 -23.74 22.88 25.44
C ASN A 189 -24.21 21.51 25.93
N SER A 190 -23.92 20.44 25.18
CA SER A 190 -24.28 19.09 25.61
C SER A 190 -23.64 18.74 26.96
N VAL A 191 -24.39 18.05 27.83
CA VAL A 191 -23.96 17.66 29.18
C VAL A 191 -22.78 16.68 29.19
N ASP A 192 -22.56 15.96 28.10
CA ASP A 192 -21.48 15.00 27.91
C ASP A 192 -20.32 15.56 27.08
N ARG A 193 -20.35 16.84 26.71
CA ARG A 193 -19.30 17.49 25.92
C ARG A 193 -17.91 17.31 26.54
N ASP A 194 -17.83 17.36 27.86
CA ASP A 194 -16.57 17.19 28.59
C ASP A 194 -16.05 15.75 28.56
N LEU A 195 -16.82 14.78 28.07
CA LEU A 195 -16.34 13.40 27.86
C LEU A 195 -15.64 13.21 26.51
N ILE A 196 -15.68 14.19 25.61
CA ILE A 196 -15.07 14.10 24.28
C ILE A 196 -13.58 14.40 24.38
N GLU A 197 -12.74 13.39 24.16
CA GLU A 197 -11.28 13.49 24.27
C GLU A 197 -10.65 14.32 23.14
N GLY A 198 -11.12 14.15 21.90
CA GLY A 198 -10.55 14.81 20.74
C GLY A 198 -11.46 14.79 19.51
N ILE A 199 -11.11 15.58 18.50
CA ILE A 199 -11.85 15.70 17.24
C ILE A 199 -10.88 15.47 16.07
N GLN A 200 -11.31 14.64 15.13
CA GLN A 200 -10.58 14.38 13.89
C GLN A 200 -11.28 15.01 12.68
N VAL A 201 -10.56 15.87 11.95
CA VAL A 201 -11.02 16.50 10.70
C VAL A 201 -10.29 15.89 9.52
N THR A 202 -11.01 15.47 8.48
CA THR A 202 -10.41 14.92 7.25
C THR A 202 -10.72 15.79 6.04
N LEU A 203 -9.66 16.27 5.38
CA LEU A 203 -9.74 16.88 4.06
C LEU A 203 -9.54 15.79 3.00
N LYS A 204 -10.56 15.54 2.18
CA LYS A 204 -10.52 14.57 1.09
C LYS A 204 -10.46 15.31 -0.25
N PRO A 205 -9.43 15.09 -1.08
CA PRO A 205 -9.43 15.60 -2.45
C PRO A 205 -10.42 14.84 -3.31
N GLU A 206 -10.88 15.47 -4.39
CA GLU A 206 -11.50 14.74 -5.50
C GLU A 206 -10.50 13.77 -6.16
N LEU A 207 -11.02 12.82 -6.94
CA LEU A 207 -10.22 11.76 -7.53
C LEU A 207 -9.03 12.31 -8.33
N LYS A 208 -7.83 11.86 -7.97
CA LYS A 208 -6.53 12.24 -8.58
C LYS A 208 -6.16 13.73 -8.46
N GLN A 209 -6.83 14.50 -7.60
CA GLN A 209 -6.50 15.90 -7.37
C GLN A 209 -5.44 16.06 -6.26
N ASN A 210 -4.63 17.11 -6.39
CA ASN A 210 -3.67 17.54 -5.38
C ASN A 210 -4.24 18.74 -4.64
N ILE A 211 -4.38 18.64 -3.31
CA ILE A 211 -4.93 19.72 -2.47
C ILE A 211 -3.87 20.37 -1.60
N ARG A 212 -2.62 20.39 -2.08
CA ARG A 212 -1.45 20.91 -1.36
C ARG A 212 -1.70 22.25 -0.70
N ASP A 213 -2.19 23.24 -1.45
CA ASP A 213 -2.33 24.60 -0.94
C ASP A 213 -3.40 24.68 0.15
N SER A 214 -4.54 24.02 -0.07
CA SER A 214 -5.61 23.93 0.93
C SER A 214 -5.16 23.22 2.21
N ALA A 215 -4.48 22.08 2.07
CA ALA A 215 -3.97 21.32 3.21
C ALA A 215 -2.87 22.09 3.96
N LYS A 216 -1.93 22.71 3.24
CA LYS A 216 -0.87 23.56 3.81
C LYS A 216 -1.46 24.73 4.58
N ASN A 217 -2.45 25.42 4.01
CA ASN A 217 -3.13 26.53 4.67
C ASN A 217 -3.88 26.09 5.93
N ALA A 218 -4.56 24.93 5.87
CA ALA A 218 -5.23 24.36 7.03
C ALA A 218 -4.23 24.04 8.14
N ILE A 219 -3.12 23.35 7.82
CA ILE A 219 -2.07 22.98 8.77
C ILE A 219 -1.44 24.21 9.41
N ASN A 220 -1.06 25.22 8.61
CA ASN A 220 -0.36 26.40 9.09
C ASN A 220 -1.18 27.23 10.08
N LYS A 221 -2.51 27.26 9.92
CA LYS A 221 -3.43 27.99 10.80
C LYS A 221 -3.61 27.34 12.18
N LEU A 222 -3.23 26.08 12.37
CA LEU A 222 -3.41 25.38 13.64
C LEU A 222 -2.39 25.83 14.69
N ARG A 223 -2.80 25.98 15.95
CA ARG A 223 -1.86 26.05 17.07
C ARG A 223 -1.24 24.67 17.32
N ILE A 224 0.00 24.66 17.81
CA ILE A 224 0.70 23.42 18.19
C ILE A 224 0.12 22.85 19.49
N GLU A 225 -0.28 23.72 20.41
CA GLU A 225 -0.95 23.33 21.65
C GLU A 225 -2.25 22.57 21.34
N GLY A 226 -2.38 21.38 21.92
CA GLY A 226 -3.52 20.48 21.69
C GLY A 226 -3.61 19.86 20.30
N LEU A 227 -2.60 20.01 19.43
CA LEU A 227 -2.50 19.28 18.18
C LEU A 227 -1.88 17.90 18.45
N GLU A 228 -2.66 16.85 18.25
CA GLU A 228 -2.23 15.48 18.57
C GLU A 228 -1.54 14.80 17.39
N SER A 229 -2.09 14.96 16.18
CA SER A 229 -1.49 14.35 14.98
C SER A 229 -1.93 15.02 13.68
N ILE A 230 -1.02 15.02 12.71
CA ILE A 230 -1.29 15.30 11.30
C ILE A 230 -0.90 14.05 10.51
N ARG A 231 -1.90 13.42 9.88
CA ARG A 231 -1.72 12.23 9.04
C ARG A 231 -2.04 12.57 7.60
N MET A 232 -1.13 12.25 6.70
CA MET A 232 -1.26 12.67 5.30
C MET A 232 -0.91 11.53 4.35
N GLN A 233 -1.69 11.43 3.27
CA GLN A 233 -1.27 10.72 2.06
C GLN A 233 -0.51 11.70 1.19
N ALA A 234 0.80 11.76 1.37
CA ALA A 234 1.66 12.71 0.65
C ALA A 234 2.78 11.99 -0.09
N LYS A 235 3.46 12.71 -0.98
CA LYS A 235 4.63 12.20 -1.72
C LYS A 235 5.81 13.14 -1.49
N LYS A 236 7.00 12.59 -1.30
CA LYS A 236 8.27 13.30 -1.56
C LYS A 236 8.59 13.18 -3.06
N ILE A 237 9.03 14.26 -3.70
CA ILE A 237 9.58 14.21 -5.06
C ILE A 237 11.05 13.80 -4.90
N ALA A 238 11.46 12.74 -5.58
CA ALA A 238 12.85 12.30 -5.63
C ALA A 238 13.59 13.07 -6.73
N GLU A 239 13.74 14.38 -6.55
CA GLU A 239 14.69 15.24 -7.25
C GLU A 239 15.20 16.25 -6.21
N ASP A 240 16.51 16.46 -6.19
CA ASP A 240 17.32 17.23 -5.22
C ASP A 240 17.83 16.51 -3.96
N GLU A 241 18.34 15.28 -4.11
CA GLU A 241 19.60 14.92 -3.42
C GLU A 241 20.71 14.92 -4.48
N LYS A 242 21.36 16.07 -4.63
CA LYS A 242 22.67 16.22 -5.27
C LYS A 242 23.73 16.39 -4.20
#